data_AF-X1P2G7-F1
#
_entry.id   AF-X1P2G7-F1
#
_cell.length_a   1.000
_cell.length_b   1.000
_cell.length_c   1.000
_cell.angle_alpha   90.00
_cell.angle_beta   90.00
_cell.angle_gamma   90.00
#
_symmetry.space_group_name_H-M   'P 1'
#
loop_
_entity.id
_entity.type
_entity.pdbx_description
1 polymer ?
#
loop_
_entity_poly.entity_id
_entity_poly.type
_entity_poly.pdbx_seq_one_letter_code
_entity_poly.pdbx_strand_id
1 'polypeptide(L)'
;MSYYDAVYNSGNGLYYLEPVPEELLLRVHSWNMVQQVKLTGDYESALYSAGGTVQAAAKIWQGEFDNAFVFTSFGDHHAGRNFYGGMCYFNGAALAITALRERGIKRFAIVDTDSHHADGTRDIFGNDNDVLHICLCYQDHQDNHNNVDIKIPHHTSDEEYLAKIKQEFVPRAVAFKPDYIFWEFGY
;
A
#
# COMPACT_ATOMS: atom_id res chain seq x y z
N MET A 1 13.74 14.83 17.76
CA MET A 1 13.00 13.57 17.65
C MET A 1 13.98 12.54 17.11
N SER A 2 14.30 11.52 17.91
CA SER A 2 15.20 10.43 17.51
C SER A 2 14.35 9.29 17.00
N TYR A 3 14.53 8.89 15.74
CA TYR A 3 13.88 7.71 15.17
C TYR A 3 14.94 6.61 14.99
N TYR A 4 14.66 5.46 15.58
CA TYR A 4 15.46 4.24 15.46
C TYR A 4 14.99 3.49 14.21
N ASP A 5 15.93 3.17 13.31
CA ASP A 5 15.71 2.18 12.26
C ASP A 5 16.33 0.86 12.75
N ALA A 6 15.48 -0.11 13.05
CA ALA A 6 15.93 -1.39 13.56
C ALA A 6 16.39 -2.26 12.39
N VAL A 7 17.63 -2.72 12.48
CA VAL A 7 18.23 -3.77 11.64
C VAL A 7 18.82 -3.27 10.31
N TYR A 8 19.85 -2.41 10.30
CA TYR A 8 21.03 -2.53 9.41
C TYR A 8 22.21 -1.69 9.93
N ASN A 9 23.44 -2.22 9.80
CA ASN A 9 24.67 -1.50 10.10
C ASN A 9 25.03 -0.59 8.92
N SER A 10 24.38 0.57 8.79
CA SER A 10 24.75 1.57 7.79
C SER A 10 25.31 2.82 8.47
N GLY A 11 26.55 3.18 8.10
CA GLY A 11 27.25 4.36 8.63
C GLY A 11 26.72 5.70 8.16
N ASN A 12 25.64 5.72 7.36
CA ASN A 12 24.98 6.91 6.82
C ASN A 12 23.47 6.80 7.02
N GLY A 13 23.00 7.03 8.25
CA GLY A 13 21.57 7.14 8.52
C GLY A 13 20.92 8.24 7.67
N LEU A 14 19.69 7.98 7.20
CA LEU A 14 18.73 8.90 6.55
C LEU A 14 19.03 9.44 5.13
N TYR A 15 20.22 9.26 4.53
CA TYR A 15 20.52 9.87 3.22
C TYR A 15 20.17 9.01 1.99
N TYR A 16 19.31 8.00 2.11
CA TYR A 16 18.95 7.15 0.97
C TYR A 16 17.49 7.28 0.53
N LEU A 17 16.62 7.89 1.35
CA LEU A 17 15.19 7.99 1.04
C LEU A 17 14.95 9.16 0.09
N GLU A 18 14.37 8.88 -1.07
CA GLU A 18 14.03 9.90 -2.06
C GLU A 18 12.51 10.16 -2.08
N PRO A 19 12.07 11.41 -2.23
CA PRO A 19 10.65 11.72 -2.36
C PRO A 19 10.09 11.18 -3.67
N VAL A 20 8.80 10.80 -3.69
CA VAL A 20 8.14 10.39 -4.94
C VAL A 20 8.17 11.56 -5.95
N PRO A 21 8.61 11.33 -7.19
CA PRO A 21 8.54 12.36 -8.22
C PRO A 21 7.08 12.67 -8.57
N GLU A 22 6.76 13.95 -8.77
CA GLU A 22 5.38 14.39 -9.06
C GLU A 22 4.81 13.73 -10.32
N GLU A 23 5.65 13.39 -11.30
CA GLU A 23 5.22 12.60 -12.48
C GLU A 23 4.61 11.25 -12.09
N LEU A 24 5.19 10.54 -11.11
CA LEU A 24 4.65 9.27 -10.66
C LEU A 24 3.34 9.47 -9.88
N LEU A 25 3.25 10.54 -9.06
CA LEU A 25 2.00 10.89 -8.38
C LEU A 25 0.85 11.07 -9.38
N LEU A 26 1.09 11.82 -10.45
CA LEU A 26 0.07 12.17 -11.44
C LEU A 26 -0.42 10.97 -12.29
N ARG A 27 0.23 9.82 -12.18
CA ARG A 27 -0.21 8.57 -12.82
C ARG A 27 -1.21 7.78 -11.99
N VAL A 28 -1.22 8.01 -10.67
CA VAL A 28 -2.15 7.37 -9.73
C VAL A 28 -3.23 8.35 -9.32
N HIS A 29 -2.82 9.54 -8.90
CA HIS A 29 -3.66 10.58 -8.36
C HIS A 29 -3.87 11.72 -9.37
N SER A 30 -5.04 12.35 -9.32
CA SER A 30 -5.39 13.46 -10.18
C SER A 30 -4.53 14.68 -9.83
N TRP A 31 -4.32 15.54 -10.83
CA TRP A 31 -3.63 16.80 -10.62
C TRP A 31 -4.27 17.63 -9.49
N ASN A 32 -5.61 17.68 -9.45
CA ASN A 32 -6.33 18.44 -8.45
C ASN A 32 -6.09 17.88 -7.04
N MET A 33 -6.11 16.55 -6.88
CA MET A 33 -5.82 15.90 -5.60
C MET A 33 -4.40 16.23 -5.13
N VAL A 34 -3.40 16.13 -6.01
CA VAL A 34 -2.01 16.51 -5.69
C VAL A 34 -1.91 17.98 -5.26
N GLN A 35 -2.60 18.90 -5.95
CA GLN A 35 -2.62 20.31 -5.53
C GLN A 35 -3.26 20.52 -4.15
N GLN A 36 -4.32 19.78 -3.82
CA GLN A 36 -4.94 19.89 -2.50
C GLN A 36 -4.00 19.41 -1.39
N VAL A 37 -3.27 18.31 -1.60
CA VAL A 37 -2.25 17.85 -0.64
C VAL A 37 -1.13 18.89 -0.47
N LYS A 38 -0.71 19.58 -1.54
CA LYS A 38 0.26 20.70 -1.45
C LYS A 38 -0.18 21.81 -0.49
N LEU A 39 -1.50 21.99 -0.29
CA LEU A 39 -2.05 23.03 0.58
C LEU A 39 -2.16 22.61 2.05
N THR A 40 -1.90 21.35 2.40
CA THR A 40 -2.07 20.86 3.79
C THR A 40 -0.90 21.19 4.69
N GLY A 41 0.26 21.52 4.12
CA GLY A 41 1.52 21.66 4.86
C GLY A 41 2.25 20.32 5.08
N ASP A 42 1.61 19.19 4.79
CA ASP A 42 2.18 17.84 4.97
C ASP A 42 2.77 17.25 3.68
N TYR A 43 2.68 17.96 2.56
CA TYR A 43 3.05 17.47 1.23
C TYR A 43 4.44 16.87 1.17
N GLU A 44 5.46 17.57 1.69
CA GLU A 44 6.84 17.07 1.65
C GLU A 44 6.98 15.74 2.40
N SER A 45 6.47 15.67 3.63
CA SER A 45 6.46 14.44 4.42
C SER A 45 5.66 13.32 3.74
N ALA A 46 4.56 13.64 3.05
CA ALA A 46 3.77 12.69 2.29
C ALA A 46 4.54 12.13 1.07
N LEU A 47 5.36 12.95 0.40
CA LEU A 47 6.24 12.48 -0.66
C LEU A 47 7.25 11.46 -0.16
N TYR A 48 7.88 11.71 0.99
CA TYR A 48 8.84 10.77 1.57
C TYR A 48 8.18 9.51 2.10
N SER A 49 6.98 9.63 2.70
CA SER A 49 6.18 8.51 3.18
C SER A 49 5.90 7.51 2.05
N ALA A 50 5.31 7.98 0.94
CA ALA A 50 5.08 7.13 -0.24
C ALA A 50 6.39 6.72 -0.93
N GLY A 51 7.43 7.55 -0.85
CA GLY A 51 8.75 7.31 -1.45
C GLY A 51 9.42 6.08 -0.90
N GLY A 52 9.26 5.82 0.41
CA GLY A 52 9.76 4.63 1.07
C GLY A 52 9.22 3.35 0.45
N THR A 53 7.90 3.29 0.23
CA THR A 53 7.23 2.14 -0.38
C THR A 53 7.69 1.93 -1.82
N VAL A 54 7.75 2.99 -2.63
CA VAL A 54 8.21 2.93 -4.03
C VAL A 54 9.66 2.46 -4.11
N GLN A 55 10.53 3.00 -3.27
CA GLN A 55 11.96 2.68 -3.28
C GLN A 55 12.22 1.26 -2.77
N ALA A 56 11.53 0.82 -1.72
CA ALA A 56 11.61 -0.55 -1.22
C ALA A 56 11.20 -1.56 -2.28
N ALA A 57 10.07 -1.31 -2.96
CA ALA A 57 9.60 -2.15 -4.06
C ALA A 57 10.62 -2.22 -5.21
N ALA A 58 11.25 -1.09 -5.56
CA ALA A 58 12.29 -1.05 -6.59
C ALA A 58 13.55 -1.84 -6.19
N LYS A 59 13.98 -1.76 -4.93
CA LYS A 59 15.15 -2.49 -4.41
C LYS A 59 14.90 -4.00 -4.33
N ILE A 60 13.69 -4.43 -3.98
CA ILE A 60 13.28 -5.84 -4.09
C ILE A 60 13.34 -6.29 -5.55
N TRP A 61 12.84 -5.48 -6.49
CA TRP A 61 12.90 -5.79 -7.92
C TRP A 61 14.33 -5.89 -8.47
N GLN A 62 15.26 -5.10 -7.94
CA GLN A 62 16.69 -5.17 -8.27
C GLN A 62 17.41 -6.38 -7.65
N GLY A 63 16.74 -7.14 -6.77
CA GLY A 63 17.35 -8.24 -6.03
C GLY A 63 18.30 -7.78 -4.91
N GLU A 64 18.18 -6.53 -4.47
CA GLU A 64 18.95 -6.02 -3.32
C GLU A 64 18.37 -6.51 -1.99
N PHE A 65 17.04 -6.70 -1.93
CA PHE A 65 16.30 -7.18 -0.78
C PHE A 65 15.36 -8.33 -1.15
N ASP A 66 15.14 -9.27 -0.24
CA ASP A 66 14.09 -10.29 -0.39
C ASP A 66 12.71 -9.76 0.02
N ASN A 67 12.67 -8.84 0.99
CA ASN A 67 11.48 -8.18 1.50
C ASN A 67 11.88 -6.89 2.25
N ALA A 68 10.90 -6.03 2.54
CA ALA A 68 11.11 -4.80 3.28
C ALA A 68 9.89 -4.50 4.16
N PHE A 69 10.15 -3.85 5.30
CA PHE A 69 9.14 -3.21 6.12
C PHE A 69 9.38 -1.69 6.06
N VAL A 70 8.37 -0.93 5.69
CA VAL A 70 8.49 0.53 5.51
C VAL A 70 7.66 1.21 6.58
N PHE A 71 8.32 1.92 7.49
CA PHE A 71 7.63 2.71 8.51
C PHE A 71 7.26 4.08 7.93
N THR A 72 6.00 4.23 7.52
CA THR A 72 5.48 5.43 6.89
C THR A 72 5.04 6.48 7.92
N SER A 73 5.11 7.76 7.55
CA SER A 73 4.64 8.87 8.41
C SER A 73 3.14 9.14 8.23
N PHE A 74 2.57 8.67 7.12
CA PHE A 74 1.17 8.78 6.75
C PHE A 74 0.66 7.44 6.23
N GLY A 75 -0.65 7.23 6.31
CA GLY A 75 -1.28 6.06 5.71
C GLY A 75 -1.40 6.19 4.18
N ASP A 76 -1.85 5.10 3.56
CA ASP A 76 -1.85 4.96 2.10
C ASP A 76 -3.26 4.66 1.57
N HIS A 77 -3.97 3.77 2.24
CA HIS A 77 -5.12 3.06 1.68
C HIS A 77 -6.42 3.87 1.52
N HIS A 78 -6.52 5.05 2.14
CA HIS A 78 -7.62 6.00 1.95
C HIS A 78 -7.34 7.06 0.87
N ALA A 79 -6.14 7.09 0.29
CA ALA A 79 -5.81 7.99 -0.80
C ALA A 79 -6.26 7.37 -2.14
N GLY A 80 -7.35 7.89 -2.71
CA GLY A 80 -7.89 7.47 -4.01
C GLY A 80 -7.36 8.31 -5.17
N ARG A 81 -7.89 8.11 -6.37
CA ARG A 81 -7.49 8.85 -7.57
C ARG A 81 -7.78 10.34 -7.44
N ASN A 82 -8.90 10.74 -6.85
CA ASN A 82 -9.31 12.14 -6.80
C ASN A 82 -9.70 12.63 -5.40
N PHE A 83 -9.31 11.89 -4.36
CA PHE A 83 -9.58 12.24 -2.96
C PHE A 83 -8.48 11.68 -2.07
N TYR A 84 -8.42 12.21 -0.84
CA TYR A 84 -7.55 11.75 0.23
C TYR A 84 -8.25 11.99 1.57
N GLY A 85 -7.82 11.29 2.62
CA GLY A 85 -8.51 11.32 3.91
C GLY A 85 -7.92 10.33 4.90
N GLY A 86 -8.37 10.36 6.16
CA GLY A 86 -7.90 9.41 7.18
C GLY A 86 -6.39 9.43 7.42
N MET A 87 -5.76 10.61 7.34
CA MET A 87 -4.29 10.77 7.37
C MET A 87 -3.53 10.04 6.26
N CYS A 88 -4.23 9.64 5.19
CA CYS A 88 -3.64 9.11 3.98
C CYS A 88 -3.61 10.19 2.91
N TYR A 89 -2.42 10.55 2.44
CA TYR A 89 -2.23 11.61 1.45
C TYR A 89 -1.90 11.08 0.06
N PHE A 90 -1.07 10.05 -0.05
CA PHE A 90 -0.74 9.38 -1.32
C PHE A 90 -0.71 7.88 -1.09
N ASN A 91 -1.15 7.09 -2.08
CA ASN A 91 -1.22 5.64 -1.96
C ASN A 91 0.11 5.02 -2.40
N GLY A 92 0.98 4.71 -1.43
CA GLY A 92 2.34 4.22 -1.67
C GLY A 92 2.37 2.90 -2.43
N ALA A 93 1.50 1.94 -2.07
CA ALA A 93 1.37 0.69 -2.81
C ALA A 93 0.96 0.93 -4.27
N ALA A 94 -0.01 1.81 -4.54
CA ALA A 94 -0.44 2.11 -5.90
C ALA A 94 0.67 2.77 -6.74
N LEU A 95 1.45 3.66 -6.13
CA LEU A 95 2.61 4.30 -6.77
C LEU A 95 3.71 3.27 -7.09
N ALA A 96 3.99 2.38 -6.14
CA ALA A 96 4.97 1.31 -6.32
C ALA A 96 4.54 0.33 -7.42
N ILE A 97 3.28 -0.11 -7.43
CA ILE A 97 2.69 -0.96 -8.47
C ILE A 97 2.82 -0.28 -9.84
N THR A 98 2.48 1.01 -9.92
CA THR A 98 2.58 1.79 -11.16
C THR A 98 4.02 1.81 -11.70
N ALA A 99 5.01 2.01 -10.83
CA ALA A 99 6.43 2.00 -11.20
C ALA A 99 6.96 0.59 -11.55
N LEU A 100 6.45 -0.46 -10.91
CA LEU A 100 6.84 -1.85 -11.19
C LEU A 100 6.24 -2.36 -12.52
N ARG A 101 5.04 -1.89 -12.90
CA ARG A 101 4.42 -2.22 -14.19
C ARG A 101 5.28 -1.81 -15.38
N GLU A 102 5.98 -0.69 -15.29
CA GLU A 102 6.93 -0.25 -16.33
C GLU A 102 8.13 -1.19 -16.49
N ARG A 103 8.42 -1.96 -15.46
CA ARG A 103 9.49 -2.95 -15.42
C ARG A 103 8.99 -4.35 -15.81
N GLY A 104 7.75 -4.45 -16.30
CA GLY A 104 7.16 -5.69 -16.82
C GLY A 104 6.50 -6.59 -15.77
N ILE A 105 6.42 -6.14 -14.51
CA ILE A 105 5.68 -6.87 -13.46
C ILE A 105 4.18 -6.68 -13.68
N LYS A 106 3.41 -7.77 -13.58
CA LYS A 106 2.01 -7.76 -13.98
C LYS A 106 1.06 -7.95 -12.81
N ARG A 107 1.27 -8.98 -12.00
CA ARG A 107 0.30 -9.39 -10.98
C ARG A 107 0.71 -8.94 -9.59
N PHE A 108 -0.17 -8.24 -8.92
CA PHE A 108 0.08 -7.71 -7.58
C PHE A 108 -1.00 -8.18 -6.62
N ALA A 109 -0.62 -8.58 -5.42
CA ALA A 109 -1.57 -8.75 -4.33
C ALA A 109 -1.38 -7.63 -3.32
N ILE A 110 -2.49 -7.04 -2.87
CA ILE A 110 -2.55 -6.11 -1.75
C ILE A 110 -3.37 -6.80 -0.66
N VAL A 111 -2.74 -7.09 0.47
CA VAL A 111 -3.44 -7.55 1.67
C VAL A 111 -3.46 -6.41 2.67
N ASP A 112 -4.65 -5.98 3.02
CA ASP A 112 -4.89 -4.87 3.93
C ASP A 112 -5.49 -5.40 5.22
N THR A 113 -4.69 -5.31 6.28
CA THR A 113 -5.08 -5.71 7.64
C THR A 113 -5.41 -4.52 8.54
N ASP A 114 -5.40 -3.29 8.00
CA ASP A 114 -5.97 -2.14 8.72
C ASP A 114 -7.47 -2.36 8.95
N SER A 115 -7.96 -1.93 10.11
CA SER A 115 -9.36 -2.10 10.50
C SER A 115 -10.35 -1.29 9.64
N HIS A 116 -9.89 -0.22 8.99
CA HIS A 116 -10.69 0.62 8.12
C HIS A 116 -10.77 0.04 6.72
N HIS A 117 -11.85 0.38 6.01
CA HIS A 117 -11.98 -0.01 4.62
C HIS A 117 -11.06 0.83 3.73
N ALA A 118 -10.26 0.16 2.91
CA ALA A 118 -9.31 0.72 1.96
C ALA A 118 -9.99 1.33 0.71
N ASP A 119 -10.83 2.35 0.90
CA ASP A 119 -11.61 2.98 -0.15
C ASP A 119 -10.75 3.63 -1.24
N GLY A 120 -9.59 4.18 -0.89
CA GLY A 120 -8.62 4.73 -1.85
C GLY A 120 -8.00 3.65 -2.75
N THR A 121 -7.51 2.57 -2.14
CA THR A 121 -6.99 1.41 -2.90
C THR A 121 -8.08 0.81 -3.78
N ARG A 122 -9.32 0.73 -3.27
CA ARG A 122 -10.48 0.25 -4.04
C ARG A 122 -10.82 1.15 -5.23
N ASP A 123 -10.79 2.46 -5.05
CA ASP A 123 -11.02 3.44 -6.14
C ASP A 123 -9.96 3.31 -7.25
N ILE A 124 -8.71 3.07 -6.86
CA ILE A 124 -7.60 2.96 -7.82
C ILE A 124 -7.67 1.66 -8.62
N PHE A 125 -7.88 0.52 -7.96
CA PHE A 125 -7.74 -0.82 -8.55
C PHE A 125 -9.04 -1.58 -8.78
N GLY A 126 -10.21 -1.01 -8.46
CA GLY A 126 -11.49 -1.73 -8.46
C GLY A 126 -11.90 -2.39 -9.79
N ASN A 127 -11.31 -2.00 -10.92
CA ASN A 127 -11.53 -2.62 -12.24
C ASN A 127 -10.27 -3.30 -12.81
N ASP A 128 -9.24 -3.51 -11.98
CA ASP A 128 -7.94 -4.00 -12.40
C ASP A 128 -7.76 -5.49 -12.07
N ASN A 129 -8.00 -6.34 -13.08
CA ASN A 129 -7.89 -7.79 -12.92
C ASN A 129 -6.47 -8.29 -12.63
N ASP A 130 -5.44 -7.46 -12.81
CA ASP A 130 -4.06 -7.79 -12.51
C ASP A 130 -3.69 -7.43 -11.05
N VAL A 131 -4.65 -6.96 -10.25
CA VAL A 131 -4.48 -6.71 -8.81
C VAL A 131 -5.49 -7.52 -8.01
N LEU A 132 -5.00 -8.38 -7.11
CA LEU A 132 -5.81 -9.01 -6.06
C LEU A 132 -5.80 -8.10 -4.84
N HIS A 133 -6.95 -7.52 -4.49
CA HIS A 133 -7.09 -6.66 -3.31
C HIS A 133 -7.95 -7.36 -2.26
N ILE A 134 -7.37 -7.63 -1.09
CA ILE A 134 -8.03 -8.27 0.03
C ILE A 134 -7.98 -7.33 1.22
N CYS A 135 -9.14 -6.88 1.71
CA CYS A 135 -9.26 -5.91 2.80
C CYS A 135 -10.02 -6.51 3.98
N LEU A 136 -9.40 -6.53 5.16
CA LEU A 136 -9.97 -7.05 6.40
C LEU A 136 -10.64 -5.91 7.18
N CYS A 137 -11.88 -5.57 6.84
CA CYS A 137 -12.57 -4.40 7.37
C CYS A 137 -13.99 -4.73 7.86
N TYR A 138 -14.83 -3.71 8.02
CA TYR A 138 -16.22 -3.87 8.45
C TYR A 138 -17.17 -4.37 7.33
N GLN A 139 -16.72 -4.36 6.07
CA GLN A 139 -17.52 -4.77 4.91
C GLN A 139 -17.42 -6.27 4.63
N ASP A 140 -18.40 -6.81 3.89
CA ASP A 140 -18.44 -8.20 3.43
C ASP A 140 -18.82 -8.19 1.94
N HIS A 141 -17.81 -8.22 1.07
CA HIS A 141 -18.01 -8.00 -0.35
C HIS A 141 -16.98 -8.76 -1.20
N GLN A 142 -17.40 -9.26 -2.34
CA GLN A 142 -16.50 -9.82 -3.35
C GLN A 142 -17.07 -9.55 -4.74
N ASP A 143 -16.20 -9.16 -5.67
CA ASP A 143 -16.55 -8.96 -7.07
C ASP A 143 -15.81 -9.92 -8.01
N ASN A 144 -15.96 -9.68 -9.32
CA ASN A 144 -15.31 -10.45 -10.37
C ASN A 144 -13.96 -9.87 -10.82
N HIS A 145 -13.47 -8.81 -10.16
CA HIS A 145 -12.21 -8.11 -10.47
C HIS A 145 -11.15 -8.32 -9.39
N ASN A 146 -11.17 -9.49 -8.72
CA ASN A 146 -10.26 -9.85 -7.64
C ASN A 146 -10.29 -8.91 -6.43
N ASN A 147 -11.39 -8.22 -6.19
CA ASN A 147 -11.54 -7.45 -4.97
C ASN A 147 -12.38 -8.20 -3.93
N VAL A 148 -11.89 -8.26 -2.70
CA VAL A 148 -12.47 -9.04 -1.60
C VAL A 148 -12.39 -8.23 -0.30
N ASP A 149 -13.53 -7.93 0.30
CA ASP A 149 -13.65 -7.41 1.65
C ASP A 149 -14.09 -8.53 2.59
N ILE A 150 -13.27 -8.81 3.60
CA ILE A 150 -13.52 -9.83 4.59
C ILE A 150 -13.98 -9.15 5.86
N LYS A 151 -15.23 -9.42 6.26
CA LYS A 151 -15.78 -8.82 7.47
C LYS A 151 -15.07 -9.31 8.73
N ILE A 152 -14.57 -8.34 9.50
CA ILE A 152 -14.02 -8.50 10.84
C ILE A 152 -14.98 -7.87 11.84
N PRO A 153 -15.76 -8.67 12.59
CA PRO A 153 -16.62 -8.15 13.65
C PRO A 153 -15.82 -7.47 14.77
N HIS A 154 -16.47 -6.54 15.48
CA HIS A 154 -15.93 -6.05 16.75
C HIS A 154 -15.73 -7.22 17.71
N HIS A 155 -14.67 -7.13 18.53
CA HIS A 155 -14.29 -8.16 19.50
C HIS A 155 -13.84 -9.51 18.90
N THR A 156 -13.43 -9.54 17.62
CA THR A 156 -12.72 -10.69 17.03
C THR A 156 -11.43 -10.93 17.82
N SER A 157 -11.15 -12.17 18.21
CA SER A 157 -9.89 -12.53 18.89
C SER A 157 -8.73 -12.63 17.90
N ASP A 158 -7.49 -12.59 18.40
CA ASP A 158 -6.29 -12.78 17.56
C ASP A 158 -6.33 -14.11 16.81
N GLU A 159 -6.76 -15.20 17.48
CA GLU A 159 -6.89 -16.52 16.87
C GLU A 159 -7.92 -16.53 15.73
N GLU A 160 -9.07 -15.88 15.93
CA GLU A 160 -10.10 -15.75 14.92
C GLU A 160 -9.64 -14.90 13.73
N TYR A 161 -8.92 -13.80 13.99
CA TYR A 161 -8.39 -12.92 12.96
C TYR A 161 -7.32 -13.64 12.11
N LEU A 162 -6.39 -14.34 12.75
CA LEU A 162 -5.37 -15.13 12.06
C LEU A 162 -5.96 -16.31 11.29
N ALA A 163 -7.02 -16.94 11.82
CA ALA A 163 -7.75 -17.99 11.10
C ALA A 163 -8.40 -17.44 9.83
N LYS A 164 -9.03 -16.26 9.90
CA LYS A 164 -9.62 -15.58 8.74
C LYS A 164 -8.57 -15.23 7.68
N ILE A 165 -7.42 -14.66 8.06
CA ILE A 165 -6.33 -14.40 7.11
C ILE A 165 -5.90 -15.71 6.43
N LYS A 166 -5.64 -16.77 7.18
CA LYS A 166 -5.21 -18.05 6.60
C LYS A 166 -6.26 -18.65 5.66
N GLN A 167 -7.53 -18.54 6.01
CA GLN A 167 -8.63 -19.07 5.22
C GLN A 167 -8.86 -18.26 3.93
N GLU A 168 -8.74 -16.94 3.98
CA GLU A 168 -9.13 -16.08 2.87
C GLU A 168 -7.94 -15.61 2.04
N PHE A 169 -6.85 -15.16 2.66
CA PHE A 169 -5.71 -14.60 1.94
C PHE A 169 -4.88 -15.68 1.23
N VAL A 170 -4.45 -16.71 1.97
CA VAL A 170 -3.49 -17.71 1.46
C VAL A 170 -3.99 -18.43 0.20
N PRO A 171 -5.18 -19.06 0.16
CA PRO A 171 -5.61 -19.77 -1.04
C PRO A 171 -5.83 -18.84 -2.24
N ARG A 172 -6.30 -17.60 -2.00
CA ARG A 172 -6.50 -16.61 -3.06
C ARG A 172 -5.17 -16.15 -3.64
N ALA A 173 -4.20 -15.82 -2.80
CA ALA A 173 -2.85 -15.46 -3.25
C ALA A 173 -2.18 -16.61 -4.02
N VAL A 174 -2.29 -17.85 -3.54
CA VAL A 174 -1.76 -19.03 -4.24
C VAL A 174 -2.41 -19.24 -5.61
N ALA A 175 -3.73 -19.06 -5.71
CA ALA A 175 -4.46 -19.18 -6.97
C ALA A 175 -4.12 -18.05 -7.95
N PHE A 176 -4.02 -16.82 -7.45
CA PHE A 176 -3.74 -15.62 -8.23
C PHE A 176 -2.28 -15.56 -8.72
N LYS A 177 -1.35 -16.13 -7.94
CA LYS A 177 0.10 -16.17 -8.23
C LYS A 177 0.68 -14.76 -8.43
N PRO A 178 0.59 -13.86 -7.43
CA PRO A 178 1.14 -12.53 -7.54
C PRO A 178 2.66 -12.59 -7.72
N ASP A 179 3.18 -11.64 -8.50
CA ASP A 179 4.62 -11.41 -8.64
C ASP A 179 5.14 -10.59 -7.43
N TYR A 180 4.29 -9.74 -6.87
CA TYR A 180 4.56 -8.88 -5.70
C TYR A 180 3.39 -8.89 -4.72
N ILE A 181 3.70 -8.87 -3.42
CA ILE A 181 2.72 -8.72 -2.36
C ILE A 181 3.03 -7.43 -1.60
N PHE A 182 2.05 -6.53 -1.54
CA PHE A 182 2.04 -5.38 -0.64
C PHE A 182 1.17 -5.74 0.55
N TRP A 183 1.68 -5.47 1.75
CA TRP A 183 0.94 -5.67 3.00
C TRP A 183 0.72 -4.31 3.65
N GLU A 184 -0.52 -3.81 3.60
CA GLU A 184 -0.94 -2.62 4.33
C GLU A 184 -1.17 -3.03 5.79
N PHE A 185 -0.18 -2.74 6.64
CA PHE A 185 -0.10 -3.20 8.02
C PHE A 185 -0.51 -2.10 9.00
N GLY A 186 -1.78 -1.70 8.96
CA GLY A 186 -2.37 -0.79 9.96
C GLY A 186 -2.50 -1.46 11.33
N TYR A 187 -2.13 -0.75 12.40
CA TYR A 187 -2.10 -1.26 13.77
C TYR A 187 -2.65 -0.26 14.79
#